data_AF-A0A2E3HRY3-F1
#
_entry.id   AF-A0A2E3HRY3-F1
#
_cell.length_a   1.000
_cell.length_b   1.000
_cell.length_c   1.000
_cell.angle_alpha   90.00
_cell.angle_beta   90.00
_cell.angle_gamma   90.00
#
_symmetry.space_group_name_H-M   'P 1'
#
loop_
_entity.id
_entity.type
_entity.pdbx_description
1 polymer ?
#
loop_
_entity_poly.entity_id
_entity_poly.type
_entity_poly.pdbx_seq_one_letter_code
_entity_poly.pdbx_strand_id
1 'polypeptide(L)'
;MWCRMKVPSMVNSKYWQQYYMELSHSPISRLSLNVAIIVVMLQLGCSNDQEEHIGELTAKILVQQTQIQNLRANVESFKNQIKQTQSEIVTHKESAEQLRTLITVLEKENVPALIEIITDQGLVIKNLENQIDLLENQLPAEVSINAPENMQYIPAGEYNIGDPFQEGDKDEQPVKSVFIDAFYMDTHEVTVGQYKDFLSGTNHTKPNWAKIRQYSPTDQHPILYITWHDAMAYAKWEEKRLPTEAEWEYAARGGVTDRRYPWGNDINTKYANYKRQIGKTVKVGSYPSNNYGLHDISGNVAEWCLDGYDQNFYIRLPRKNPFADGNIQDVIQRMDKIRTFRIIRGGSWHGDENDLRIANRNYRAPSDANRYFGFRCVKSLKSIENIRWNQN
;
A
#
# COMPACT_ATOMS: atom_id res chain seq x y z
N MET A 1 -54.11 17.83 -33.50
CA MET A 1 -54.56 19.14 -33.01
C MET A 1 -54.17 19.20 -31.54
N TRP A 2 -53.30 20.15 -31.17
CA TRP A 2 -52.66 20.33 -29.84
C TRP A 2 -51.65 19.22 -29.46
N CYS A 3 -50.40 19.45 -29.05
CA CYS A 3 -49.79 20.56 -28.31
C CYS A 3 -48.41 20.98 -28.88
N ARG A 4 -48.32 22.21 -29.40
CA ARG A 4 -47.12 23.04 -29.26
C ARG A 4 -47.20 23.71 -27.88
N MET A 5 -46.69 23.08 -26.82
CA MET A 5 -46.40 23.77 -25.55
C MET A 5 -45.14 23.20 -24.88
N LYS A 6 -44.03 23.90 -25.10
CA LYS A 6 -42.90 24.16 -24.18
C LYS A 6 -42.53 23.10 -23.12
N VAL A 7 -41.76 22.09 -23.52
CA VAL A 7 -40.87 21.31 -22.62
C VAL A 7 -39.83 22.17 -21.86
N PRO A 8 -39.36 23.36 -22.30
CA PRO A 8 -38.31 24.08 -21.56
C PRO A 8 -38.72 24.77 -20.24
N SER A 9 -39.96 24.62 -19.74
CA SER A 9 -40.42 25.34 -18.53
C SER A 9 -40.54 24.50 -17.25
N MET A 10 -40.43 23.17 -17.31
CA MET A 10 -40.46 22.31 -16.11
C MET A 10 -39.09 22.03 -15.50
N VAL A 11 -38.00 22.19 -16.27
CA VAL A 11 -36.62 21.93 -15.82
C VAL A 11 -36.08 23.02 -14.88
N ASN A 12 -36.80 24.15 -14.73
CA ASN A 12 -36.38 25.30 -13.92
C ASN A 12 -37.24 25.57 -12.68
N SER A 13 -38.05 24.60 -12.23
CA SER A 13 -38.79 24.75 -10.98
C SER A 13 -37.90 24.43 -9.77
N LYS A 14 -37.94 25.27 -8.72
CA LYS A 14 -37.20 25.08 -7.45
C LYS A 14 -37.45 23.70 -6.82
N TYR A 15 -38.58 23.05 -7.14
CA TYR A 15 -38.92 21.71 -6.68
C TYR A 15 -37.98 20.62 -7.22
N TRP A 16 -37.52 20.73 -8.47
CA TRP A 16 -36.59 19.75 -9.06
C TRP A 16 -35.16 19.89 -8.52
N GLN A 17 -34.72 21.11 -8.21
CA GLN A 17 -33.39 21.33 -7.62
C GLN A 17 -33.28 20.80 -6.19
N GLN A 18 -34.36 20.88 -5.39
CA GLN A 18 -34.37 20.34 -4.03
C GLN A 18 -34.40 18.80 -4.03
N TYR A 19 -35.15 18.17 -4.94
CA TYR A 19 -35.22 16.71 -5.08
C TYR A 19 -33.92 16.09 -5.64
N TYR A 20 -33.20 16.82 -6.50
CA TYR A 20 -31.91 16.40 -7.07
C TYR A 20 -30.75 16.50 -6.06
N MET A 21 -30.85 17.43 -5.10
CA MET A 21 -29.84 17.61 -4.05
C MET A 21 -29.89 16.51 -2.99
N GLU A 22 -31.08 16.04 -2.59
CA GLU A 22 -31.26 15.00 -1.56
C GLU A 22 -30.82 13.59 -2.00
N LEU A 23 -30.79 13.31 -3.31
CA LEU A 23 -30.51 11.97 -3.85
C LEU A 23 -29.09 11.82 -4.44
N SER A 24 -28.19 12.79 -4.31
CA SER A 24 -26.95 12.83 -5.07
C SER A 24 -25.75 12.07 -4.48
N HIS A 25 -25.90 11.36 -3.36
CA HIS A 25 -24.75 10.88 -2.57
C HIS A 25 -24.32 9.43 -2.80
N SER A 26 -24.75 8.79 -3.90
CA SER A 26 -24.28 7.44 -4.26
C SER A 26 -24.44 7.16 -5.76
N PRO A 27 -23.55 6.38 -6.41
CA PRO A 27 -23.76 5.90 -7.78
C PRO A 27 -25.10 5.14 -7.97
N ILE A 28 -25.63 4.58 -6.89
CA ILE A 28 -26.85 3.74 -6.86
C ILE A 28 -28.13 4.58 -7.01
N SER A 29 -28.14 5.81 -6.48
CA SER A 29 -29.30 6.71 -6.59
C SER A 29 -29.45 7.30 -8.00
N ARG A 30 -28.36 7.40 -8.76
CA ARG A 30 -28.40 7.82 -10.19
C ARG A 30 -29.08 6.78 -11.09
N LEU A 31 -28.86 5.49 -10.81
CA LEU A 31 -29.50 4.39 -11.55
C LEU A 31 -31.01 4.33 -11.32
N SER A 32 -31.44 4.52 -10.07
CA SER A 32 -32.87 4.58 -9.72
C SER A 32 -33.54 5.85 -10.25
N LEU A 33 -32.82 6.98 -10.29
CA LEU A 33 -33.28 8.22 -10.92
C LEU A 33 -33.47 8.07 -12.45
N ASN A 34 -32.53 7.40 -13.14
CA ASN A 34 -32.66 7.14 -14.57
C ASN A 34 -33.87 6.25 -14.90
N VAL A 35 -34.16 5.24 -14.06
CA VAL A 35 -35.35 4.40 -14.19
C VAL A 35 -36.63 5.22 -13.98
N ALA A 36 -36.67 6.09 -12.97
CA ALA A 36 -37.81 6.98 -12.73
C ALA A 36 -38.05 7.97 -13.90
N ILE A 37 -36.97 8.50 -14.49
CA ILE A 37 -37.04 9.39 -15.67
C ILE A 37 -37.60 8.63 -16.88
N ILE A 38 -37.19 7.38 -17.10
CA ILE A 38 -37.69 6.54 -18.19
C ILE A 38 -39.18 6.21 -18.00
N VAL A 39 -39.63 5.93 -16.77
CA VAL A 39 -41.05 5.69 -16.44
C VAL A 39 -41.91 6.95 -16.64
N VAL A 40 -41.38 8.14 -16.35
CA VAL A 40 -42.08 9.41 -16.61
C VAL A 40 -42.13 9.73 -18.11
N MET A 41 -41.12 9.35 -18.89
CA MET A 41 -41.15 9.47 -20.36
C MET A 41 -42.18 8.51 -20.99
N LEU A 42 -42.36 7.31 -20.42
CA LEU A 42 -43.37 6.31 -20.83
C LEU A 42 -44.81 6.83 -20.72
N GLN A 43 -45.10 7.73 -19.77
CA GLN A 43 -46.45 8.33 -19.62
C GLN A 43 -46.77 9.41 -20.65
N LEU A 44 -45.79 9.82 -21.47
CA LEU A 44 -45.92 10.96 -22.40
C LEU A 44 -45.91 10.58 -23.89
N GLY A 45 -45.92 9.28 -24.22
CA GLY A 45 -46.27 8.75 -25.55
C GLY A 45 -45.07 8.37 -26.44
N CYS A 46 -44.92 7.08 -26.76
CA CYS A 46 -43.94 6.56 -27.72
C CYS A 46 -44.54 5.46 -28.62
N SER A 47 -43.94 5.26 -29.80
CA SER A 47 -44.35 4.34 -30.87
C SER A 47 -43.87 2.89 -30.68
N ASN A 48 -44.59 1.91 -31.25
CA ASN A 48 -44.38 0.45 -31.10
C ASN A 48 -42.92 -0.07 -31.24
N ASP A 49 -42.10 0.43 -32.17
CA ASP A 49 -40.71 -0.06 -32.34
C ASP A 49 -39.78 0.33 -31.17
N GLN A 50 -40.12 1.36 -30.40
CA GLN A 50 -39.37 1.73 -29.20
C GLN A 50 -39.78 0.90 -27.98
N GLU A 51 -40.99 0.34 -27.95
CA GLU A 51 -41.47 -0.50 -26.85
C GLU A 51 -40.69 -1.82 -26.75
N GLU A 52 -40.35 -2.45 -27.88
CA GLU A 52 -39.59 -3.70 -27.91
C GLU A 52 -38.15 -3.49 -27.41
N HIS A 53 -37.49 -2.42 -27.88
CA HIS A 53 -36.12 -2.08 -27.44
C HIS A 53 -36.07 -1.66 -25.96
N ILE A 54 -37.10 -0.96 -25.47
CA ILE A 54 -37.23 -0.61 -24.05
C ILE A 54 -37.53 -1.87 -23.20
N GLY A 55 -38.35 -2.80 -23.70
CA GLY A 55 -38.60 -4.10 -23.07
C GLY A 55 -37.31 -4.91 -22.90
N GLU A 56 -36.47 -4.94 -23.93
CA GLU A 56 -35.17 -5.60 -23.90
C GLU A 56 -34.20 -4.95 -22.89
N LEU A 57 -34.13 -3.62 -22.85
CA LEU A 57 -33.33 -2.88 -21.87
C LEU A 57 -33.84 -3.10 -20.43
N THR A 58 -35.15 -3.14 -20.24
CA THR A 58 -35.77 -3.37 -18.92
C THR A 58 -35.46 -4.77 -18.41
N ALA A 59 -35.52 -5.79 -19.28
CA ALA A 59 -35.12 -7.15 -18.94
C ALA A 59 -33.63 -7.24 -18.57
N LYS A 60 -32.74 -6.56 -19.31
CA LYS A 60 -31.30 -6.50 -18.99
C LYS A 60 -31.03 -5.81 -17.65
N ILE A 61 -31.74 -4.73 -17.33
CA ILE A 61 -31.64 -4.03 -16.04
C ILE A 61 -32.11 -4.95 -14.90
N LEU A 62 -33.22 -5.67 -15.07
CA LEU A 62 -33.75 -6.58 -14.07
C LEU A 62 -32.76 -7.71 -13.75
N VAL A 63 -32.15 -8.30 -14.79
CA VAL A 63 -31.10 -9.31 -14.63
C VAL A 63 -29.90 -8.76 -13.84
N GLN A 64 -29.44 -7.55 -14.17
CA GLN A 64 -28.36 -6.89 -13.43
C GLN A 64 -28.74 -6.59 -11.97
N GLN A 65 -29.97 -6.19 -11.70
CA GLN A 65 -30.46 -5.96 -10.34
C GLN A 65 -30.46 -7.26 -9.51
N THR A 66 -30.89 -8.38 -10.08
CA THR A 66 -30.82 -9.69 -9.44
C THR A 66 -29.37 -10.11 -9.17
N GLN A 67 -28.45 -9.88 -10.11
CA GLN A 67 -27.03 -10.14 -9.91
C GLN A 67 -26.45 -9.30 -8.75
N ILE A 68 -26.79 -8.02 -8.67
CA ILE A 68 -26.37 -7.14 -7.56
C ILE A 68 -26.92 -7.63 -6.22
N GLN A 69 -28.18 -8.07 -6.17
CA GLN A 69 -28.78 -8.62 -4.94
C GLN A 69 -28.07 -9.89 -4.48
N ASN A 70 -27.75 -10.80 -5.40
CA ASN A 70 -26.99 -12.02 -5.09
C ASN A 70 -25.59 -11.69 -4.58
N LEU A 71 -24.90 -10.73 -5.22
CA LEU A 71 -23.59 -10.26 -4.76
C LEU A 71 -23.66 -9.66 -3.35
N ARG A 72 -24.70 -8.89 -3.03
CA ARG A 72 -24.92 -8.36 -1.67
C ARG A 72 -25.10 -9.46 -0.64
N ALA A 73 -25.89 -10.48 -0.95
CA ALA A 73 -26.08 -11.63 -0.05
C ALA A 73 -24.76 -12.38 0.18
N ASN A 74 -23.95 -12.58 -0.86
CA ASN A 74 -22.64 -13.20 -0.75
C ASN A 74 -21.69 -12.35 0.12
N VAL A 75 -21.64 -11.03 -0.07
CA VAL A 75 -20.83 -10.12 0.75
C VAL A 75 -21.23 -10.20 2.22
N GLU A 76 -22.53 -10.23 2.53
CA GLU A 76 -23.00 -10.33 3.91
C GLU A 76 -22.66 -11.69 4.54
N SER A 77 -22.77 -12.78 3.76
CA SER A 77 -22.30 -14.11 4.18
C SER A 77 -20.80 -14.11 4.49
N PHE A 78 -19.97 -13.52 3.64
CA PHE A 78 -18.53 -13.41 3.87
C PHE A 78 -18.20 -12.57 5.10
N LYS A 79 -18.90 -11.44 5.33
CA LYS A 79 -18.73 -10.64 6.55
C LYS A 79 -19.01 -11.45 7.81
N ASN A 80 -20.03 -12.30 7.80
CA ASN A 80 -20.36 -13.13 8.94
C ASN A 80 -19.30 -14.21 9.18
N GLN A 81 -18.77 -14.83 8.12
CA GLN A 81 -17.65 -15.77 8.22
C GLN A 81 -16.40 -15.08 8.82
N ILE A 82 -16.06 -13.87 8.36
CA ILE A 82 -14.96 -13.08 8.91
C ILE A 82 -15.13 -12.82 10.41
N LYS A 83 -16.33 -12.38 10.84
CA LYS A 83 -16.62 -12.15 12.26
C LYS A 83 -16.45 -13.42 13.10
N GLN A 84 -16.87 -14.56 12.57
CA GLN A 84 -16.71 -15.84 13.26
C GLN A 84 -15.23 -16.19 13.42
N THR A 85 -14.44 -16.13 12.34
CA THR A 85 -13.00 -16.40 12.38
C THR A 85 -12.25 -15.44 13.32
N GLN A 86 -12.63 -14.16 13.35
CA GLN A 86 -12.07 -13.19 14.30
C GLN A 86 -12.34 -13.59 15.77
N SER A 87 -13.54 -14.07 16.07
CA SER A 87 -13.90 -14.56 17.41
C SER A 87 -13.08 -15.78 17.82
N GLU A 88 -12.83 -16.70 16.87
CA GLU A 88 -11.97 -17.88 17.10
C GLU A 88 -10.52 -17.47 17.41
N ILE A 89 -9.96 -16.50 16.68
CA ILE A 89 -8.61 -15.97 16.94
C ILE A 89 -8.49 -15.38 18.35
N VAL A 90 -9.47 -14.56 18.78
CA VAL A 90 -9.48 -13.99 20.14
C VAL A 90 -9.45 -15.10 21.19
N THR A 91 -10.29 -16.12 21.02
CA THR A 91 -10.40 -17.25 21.96
C THR A 91 -9.09 -18.04 22.05
N HIS A 92 -8.42 -18.28 20.92
CA HIS A 92 -7.13 -18.96 20.91
C HIS A 92 -6.01 -18.13 21.54
N LYS A 93 -6.00 -16.80 21.35
CA LYS A 93 -5.05 -15.90 22.01
C LYS A 93 -5.21 -15.91 23.53
N GLU A 94 -6.44 -15.84 24.03
CA GLU A 94 -6.72 -15.95 25.46
C GLU A 94 -6.27 -17.29 26.04
N SER A 95 -6.52 -18.39 25.32
CA SER A 95 -6.08 -19.73 25.73
C SER A 95 -4.56 -19.85 25.80
N ALA A 96 -3.85 -19.29 24.83
CA ALA A 96 -2.39 -19.27 24.82
C ALA A 96 -1.82 -18.48 26.02
N GLU A 97 -2.42 -17.34 26.37
CA GLU A 97 -1.98 -16.52 27.50
C GLU A 97 -2.21 -17.22 28.86
N GLN A 98 -3.35 -17.90 29.01
CA GLN A 98 -3.63 -18.72 30.19
C GLN A 98 -2.59 -19.85 30.36
N LEU A 99 -2.24 -20.53 29.27
CA LEU A 99 -1.22 -21.59 29.29
C LEU A 99 0.17 -21.03 29.60
N ARG A 100 0.55 -19.85 29.09
CA ARG A 100 1.81 -19.17 29.43
C ARG A 100 1.91 -18.86 30.93
N THR A 101 0.81 -18.38 31.51
CA THR A 101 0.72 -18.11 32.94
C THR A 101 0.89 -19.39 33.75
N LEU A 102 0.22 -20.47 33.34
CA LEU A 102 0.32 -21.78 34.00
C LEU A 102 1.75 -22.35 33.92
N ILE A 103 2.40 -22.30 32.76
CA ILE A 103 3.81 -22.72 32.60
C ILE A 103 4.70 -21.93 33.58
N THR A 104 4.51 -20.63 33.71
CA THR A 104 5.28 -19.78 34.64
C THR A 104 5.10 -20.19 36.11
N VAL A 105 3.89 -20.59 36.51
CA VAL A 105 3.62 -21.11 37.86
C VAL A 105 4.28 -22.47 38.05
N LEU A 106 4.13 -23.34 37.06
CA LEU A 106 4.68 -24.69 37.04
C LEU A 106 6.22 -24.69 37.17
N GLU A 107 6.90 -23.83 36.41
CA GLU A 107 8.36 -23.66 36.50
C GLU A 107 8.87 -23.30 37.90
N LYS A 108 8.06 -22.59 38.71
CA LYS A 108 8.44 -22.19 40.08
C LYS A 108 8.38 -23.33 41.09
N GLU A 109 7.55 -24.35 40.86
CA GLU A 109 7.29 -25.44 41.82
C GLU A 109 8.32 -26.58 41.74
N ASN A 110 9.14 -26.64 40.67
CA ASN A 110 10.36 -27.46 40.51
C ASN A 110 10.29 -28.94 40.97
N VAL A 111 9.38 -29.74 40.39
CA VAL A 111 9.24 -31.19 40.64
C VAL A 111 9.53 -32.00 39.36
N PRO A 112 10.12 -33.22 39.41
CA PRO A 112 10.41 -34.01 38.20
C PRO A 112 9.20 -34.38 37.33
N ALA A 113 8.02 -34.62 37.92
CA ALA A 113 6.76 -34.86 37.19
C ALA A 113 6.27 -33.63 36.39
N LEU A 114 6.85 -32.47 36.70
CA LEU A 114 6.47 -31.17 36.19
C LEU A 114 7.14 -30.87 34.84
N ILE A 115 8.28 -31.52 34.54
CA ILE A 115 8.98 -31.43 33.24
C ILE A 115 8.11 -31.97 32.10
N GLU A 116 7.42 -33.09 32.33
CA GLU A 116 6.53 -33.71 31.33
C GLU A 116 5.32 -32.81 31.06
N ILE A 117 4.72 -32.23 32.11
CA ILE A 117 3.60 -31.28 32.00
C ILE A 117 4.01 -29.99 31.27
N ILE A 118 5.17 -29.41 31.61
CA ILE A 118 5.68 -28.20 30.94
C ILE A 118 5.93 -28.48 29.45
N THR A 119 6.49 -29.65 29.13
CA THR A 119 6.77 -30.04 27.75
C THR A 119 5.48 -30.19 26.94
N ASP A 120 4.46 -30.84 27.51
CA ASP A 120 3.16 -31.03 26.86
C ASP A 120 2.43 -29.68 26.65
N GLN A 121 2.40 -28.82 27.67
CA GLN A 121 1.79 -27.49 27.55
C GLN A 121 2.50 -26.60 26.54
N GLY A 122 3.83 -26.67 26.46
CA GLY A 122 4.62 -25.95 25.45
C GLY A 122 4.27 -26.39 24.01
N LEU A 123 4.02 -27.68 23.79
CA LEU A 123 3.55 -28.21 22.50
C LEU A 123 2.14 -27.68 22.16
N VAL A 124 1.23 -27.64 23.13
CA VAL A 124 -0.13 -27.11 22.96
C VAL A 124 -0.10 -25.63 22.58
N ILE A 125 0.69 -24.80 23.26
CA ILE A 125 0.85 -23.38 22.93
C ILE A 125 1.35 -23.22 21.50
N LYS A 126 2.42 -23.94 21.12
CA LYS A 126 2.98 -23.85 19.78
C LYS A 126 1.96 -24.23 18.69
N ASN A 127 1.11 -25.22 18.96
CA ASN A 127 0.05 -25.60 18.04
C ASN A 127 -1.03 -24.50 17.92
N LEU A 128 -1.44 -23.91 19.04
CA LEU A 128 -2.38 -22.77 19.04
C LEU A 128 -1.83 -21.57 18.27
N GLU A 129 -0.54 -21.25 18.46
CA GLU A 129 0.12 -20.15 17.72
C GLU A 129 0.14 -20.41 16.22
N ASN A 130 0.43 -21.64 15.78
CA ASN A 130 0.36 -22.00 14.37
C ASN A 130 -1.06 -21.87 13.81
N GLN A 131 -2.09 -22.24 14.59
CA GLN A 131 -3.49 -22.07 14.19
C GLN A 131 -3.87 -20.60 14.09
N ILE A 132 -3.44 -19.77 15.04
CA ILE A 132 -3.62 -18.31 14.98
C ILE A 132 -2.96 -17.75 13.71
N ASP A 133 -1.71 -18.11 13.43
CA ASP A 133 -0.99 -17.65 12.24
C ASP A 133 -1.70 -18.09 10.95
N LEU A 134 -2.20 -19.33 10.89
CA LEU A 134 -2.98 -19.83 9.75
C LEU A 134 -4.29 -19.06 9.56
N LEU A 135 -5.05 -18.82 10.64
CA LEU A 135 -6.32 -18.09 10.59
C LEU A 135 -6.12 -16.60 10.26
N GLU A 136 -5.09 -15.96 10.81
CA GLU A 136 -4.70 -14.59 10.47
C GLU A 136 -4.33 -14.46 8.97
N ASN A 137 -3.73 -15.50 8.38
CA ASN A 137 -3.40 -15.55 6.95
C ASN A 137 -4.59 -15.93 6.05
N GLN A 138 -5.60 -16.64 6.58
CA GLN A 138 -6.81 -17.05 5.85
C GLN A 138 -7.90 -15.99 5.85
N LEU A 139 -7.93 -15.11 6.85
CA LEU A 139 -8.79 -13.95 6.83
C LEU A 139 -8.49 -13.18 5.53
N PRO A 140 -9.50 -12.89 4.70
CA PRO A 140 -9.35 -11.91 3.64
C PRO A 140 -8.79 -10.67 4.33
N ALA A 141 -7.59 -10.25 3.92
CA ALA A 141 -7.06 -8.94 4.28
C ALA A 141 -8.23 -7.99 4.16
N GLU A 142 -8.65 -7.39 5.29
CA GLU A 142 -9.89 -6.62 5.37
C GLU A 142 -10.09 -5.91 4.05
N VAL A 143 -11.20 -6.22 3.36
CA VAL A 143 -11.64 -5.40 2.23
C VAL A 143 -11.68 -3.99 2.75
N SER A 144 -10.64 -3.22 2.40
CA SER A 144 -10.49 -1.77 2.49
C SER A 144 -11.69 -1.05 3.11
N ILE A 145 -11.72 -0.97 4.44
CA ILE A 145 -12.58 -0.02 5.14
C ILE A 145 -11.75 1.06 5.85
N ASN A 146 -10.45 0.81 6.09
CA ASN A 146 -9.55 1.71 6.82
C ASN A 146 -8.13 1.81 6.21
N ALA A 147 -7.94 1.49 4.92
CA ALA A 147 -6.63 1.74 4.30
C ALA A 147 -6.27 3.23 4.52
N PRO A 148 -5.09 3.55 5.09
CA PRO A 148 -4.69 4.94 5.26
C PRO A 148 -4.80 5.67 3.92
N GLU A 149 -5.27 6.91 3.95
CA GLU A 149 -5.47 7.69 2.73
C GLU A 149 -4.18 7.71 1.89
N ASN A 150 -4.31 7.46 0.59
CA ASN A 150 -3.19 7.37 -0.36
C ASN A 150 -2.18 6.23 -0.11
N MET A 151 -2.57 5.16 0.57
CA MET A 151 -1.76 3.94 0.67
C MET A 151 -2.45 2.72 0.04
N GLN A 152 -1.65 1.81 -0.51
CA GLN A 152 -2.09 0.50 -1.00
C GLN A 152 -1.73 -0.60 -0.01
N TYR A 153 -2.63 -1.57 0.12
CA TYR A 153 -2.35 -2.81 0.84
C TYR A 153 -1.40 -3.68 -0.01
N ILE A 154 -0.27 -4.05 0.58
CA ILE A 154 0.72 -4.94 0.00
C ILE A 154 0.60 -6.29 0.75
N PRO A 155 0.17 -7.38 0.06
CA PRO A 155 -0.08 -8.66 0.72
C PRO A 155 1.21 -9.27 1.25
N ALA A 156 1.08 -10.14 2.26
CA ALA A 156 2.22 -10.93 2.72
C ALA A 156 2.58 -11.96 1.65
N GLY A 157 3.86 -12.30 1.53
CA GLY A 157 4.26 -13.37 0.63
C GLY A 157 5.77 -13.53 0.50
N GLU A 158 6.14 -14.59 -0.21
CA GLU A 158 7.52 -14.87 -0.57
C GLU A 158 7.88 -14.27 -1.93
N TYR A 159 9.13 -13.84 -2.07
CA TYR A 159 9.71 -13.46 -3.36
C TYR A 159 11.22 -13.67 -3.38
N ASN A 160 11.78 -13.69 -4.58
CA ASN A 160 13.22 -13.71 -4.79
C ASN A 160 13.76 -12.27 -4.81
N ILE A 161 14.49 -11.87 -3.77
CA ILE A 161 15.20 -10.59 -3.72
C ILE A 161 16.49 -10.65 -4.55
N GLY A 162 16.89 -9.52 -5.13
CA GLY A 162 18.14 -9.36 -5.88
C GLY A 162 17.97 -9.47 -7.41
N ASP A 163 19.10 -9.53 -8.11
CA ASP A 163 19.12 -9.43 -9.57
C ASP A 163 19.13 -10.81 -10.27
N PRO A 164 17.99 -11.30 -10.81
CA PRO A 164 17.96 -12.59 -11.50
C PRO A 164 18.65 -12.57 -12.87
N PHE A 165 19.00 -11.39 -13.40
CA PHE A 165 19.61 -11.26 -14.73
C PHE A 165 21.14 -11.13 -14.68
N GLN A 166 21.73 -10.92 -13.49
CA GLN A 166 23.17 -10.78 -13.29
C GLN A 166 23.80 -9.64 -14.14
N GLU A 167 23.10 -8.51 -14.19
CA GLU A 167 23.47 -7.31 -14.94
C GLU A 167 23.95 -6.18 -14.03
N GLY A 168 23.59 -6.24 -12.75
CA GLY A 168 23.94 -5.25 -11.75
C GLY A 168 25.24 -5.52 -11.00
N ASP A 169 25.42 -4.77 -9.92
CA ASP A 169 26.59 -4.88 -9.06
C ASP A 169 26.57 -6.17 -8.21
N LYS A 170 27.74 -6.53 -7.67
CA LYS A 170 27.90 -7.76 -6.86
C LYS A 170 27.03 -7.78 -5.60
N ASP A 171 26.65 -6.62 -5.09
CA ASP A 171 25.84 -6.48 -3.89
C ASP A 171 24.33 -6.63 -4.17
N GLU A 172 23.94 -6.77 -5.45
CA GLU A 172 22.60 -7.19 -5.88
C GLU A 172 22.46 -8.73 -5.89
N GLN A 173 23.51 -9.45 -5.47
CA GLN A 173 23.63 -10.91 -5.43
C GLN A 173 23.93 -11.42 -4.00
N PRO A 174 23.64 -12.69 -3.70
CA PRO A 174 22.90 -13.65 -4.53
C PRO A 174 21.39 -13.41 -4.50
N VAL A 175 20.70 -13.90 -5.53
CA VAL A 175 19.24 -14.01 -5.50
C VAL A 175 18.80 -15.03 -4.45
N LYS A 176 17.86 -14.64 -3.57
CA LYS A 176 17.36 -15.49 -2.48
C LYS A 176 15.87 -15.30 -2.23
N SER A 177 15.19 -16.37 -1.86
CA SER A 177 13.79 -16.30 -1.40
C SER A 177 13.71 -15.73 0.01
N VAL A 178 12.82 -14.76 0.20
CA VAL A 178 12.45 -14.17 1.50
C VAL A 178 10.95 -13.93 1.60
N PHE A 179 10.43 -14.03 2.81
CA PHE A 179 9.06 -13.75 3.19
C PHE A 179 8.94 -12.31 3.73
N ILE A 180 7.95 -11.57 3.23
CA ILE A 180 7.58 -10.23 3.69
C ILE A 180 6.18 -10.31 4.30
N ASP A 181 6.02 -9.88 5.55
CA ASP A 181 4.69 -9.71 6.16
C ASP A 181 3.91 -8.60 5.43
N ALA A 182 2.58 -8.64 5.48
CA ALA A 182 1.75 -7.64 4.83
C ALA A 182 1.90 -6.25 5.47
N PHE A 183 1.79 -5.20 4.66
CA PHE A 183 1.91 -3.80 5.09
C PHE A 183 1.16 -2.86 4.13
N TYR A 184 1.04 -1.59 4.49
CA TYR A 184 0.55 -0.54 3.61
C TYR A 184 1.71 0.29 3.06
N MET A 185 1.69 0.67 1.79
CA MET A 185 2.68 1.56 1.17
C MET A 185 2.02 2.75 0.50
N ASP A 186 2.60 3.95 0.63
CA ASP A 186 2.14 5.13 -0.12
C ASP A 186 2.08 4.82 -1.63
N THR A 187 0.99 5.20 -2.27
CA THR A 187 0.76 4.97 -3.73
C THR A 187 1.83 5.63 -4.59
N HIS A 188 2.45 6.70 -4.09
CA HIS A 188 3.45 7.49 -4.77
C HIS A 188 4.40 8.14 -3.74
N GLU A 189 5.42 8.85 -4.21
CA GLU A 189 6.37 9.55 -3.35
C GLU A 189 5.70 10.68 -2.55
N VAL A 190 6.25 11.02 -1.38
CA VAL A 190 5.78 12.15 -0.58
C VAL A 190 5.91 13.43 -1.41
N THR A 191 4.83 14.20 -1.46
CA THR A 191 4.74 15.40 -2.28
C THR A 191 5.26 16.64 -1.56
N VAL A 192 5.57 17.68 -2.33
CA VAL A 192 5.87 19.02 -1.81
C VAL A 192 4.73 19.56 -0.94
N GLY A 193 3.46 19.29 -1.31
CA GLY A 193 2.30 19.71 -0.53
C GLY A 193 2.26 19.04 0.84
N GLN A 194 2.31 17.71 0.87
CA GLN A 194 2.33 16.93 2.12
C GLN A 194 3.50 17.33 3.03
N TYR A 195 4.68 17.56 2.47
CA TYR A 195 5.82 17.98 3.27
C TYR A 195 5.64 19.40 3.85
N LYS A 196 4.92 20.30 3.18
CA LYS A 196 4.56 21.61 3.76
C LYS A 196 3.63 21.46 4.95
N ASP A 197 2.68 20.51 4.90
CA ASP A 197 1.77 20.23 6.02
C ASP A 197 2.56 19.75 7.24
N PHE A 198 3.53 18.85 7.05
CA PHE A 198 4.50 18.45 8.08
C PHE A 198 5.23 19.65 8.70
N LEU A 199 5.74 20.57 7.88
CA LEU A 199 6.43 21.76 8.40
C LEU A 199 5.49 22.77 9.07
N SER A 200 4.19 22.72 8.78
CA SER A 200 3.19 23.56 9.46
C SER A 200 2.81 23.00 10.83
N GLY A 201 2.82 21.68 10.98
CA GLY A 201 2.53 20.97 12.23
C GLY A 201 3.74 20.79 13.15
N THR A 202 4.95 21.21 12.75
CA THR A 202 6.19 20.96 13.48
C THR A 202 7.14 22.16 13.45
N ASN A 203 8.19 22.11 14.29
CA ASN A 203 9.31 23.06 14.24
C ASN A 203 10.48 22.54 13.39
N HIS A 204 10.22 21.62 12.45
CA HIS A 204 11.27 21.03 11.63
C HIS A 204 11.93 22.07 10.71
N THR A 205 13.21 21.87 10.40
CA THR A 205 13.98 22.85 9.63
C THR A 205 13.45 22.94 8.20
N LYS A 206 13.17 24.16 7.74
CA LYS A 206 12.65 24.38 6.39
C LYS A 206 13.73 24.12 5.33
N PRO A 207 13.43 23.36 4.27
CA PRO A 207 14.38 23.16 3.19
C PRO A 207 14.48 24.40 2.30
N ASN A 208 15.46 24.40 1.38
CA ASN A 208 15.61 25.50 0.42
C ASN A 208 14.52 25.41 -0.67
N TRP A 209 13.41 26.10 -0.44
CA TRP A 209 12.28 26.12 -1.37
C TRP A 209 12.59 26.65 -2.78
N ALA A 210 13.58 27.53 -2.92
CA ALA A 210 13.98 28.03 -4.24
C ALA A 210 14.61 26.92 -5.08
N LYS A 211 15.47 26.10 -4.47
CA LYS A 211 16.05 24.92 -5.12
C LYS A 211 15.00 23.86 -5.44
N ILE A 212 14.07 23.60 -4.51
CA ILE A 212 12.99 22.63 -4.72
C ILE A 212 12.13 23.06 -5.92
N ARG A 213 11.65 24.31 -5.95
CA ARG A 213 10.77 24.81 -7.03
C ARG A 213 11.39 24.74 -8.44
N GLN A 214 12.72 24.70 -8.55
CA GLN A 214 13.39 24.54 -9.83
C GLN A 214 13.09 23.18 -10.47
N TYR A 215 12.97 22.13 -9.67
CA TYR A 215 12.80 20.75 -10.15
C TYR A 215 11.43 20.15 -9.81
N SER A 216 10.86 20.49 -8.65
CA SER A 216 9.50 20.14 -8.21
C SER A 216 8.67 21.41 -8.05
N PRO A 217 8.12 21.96 -9.15
CA PRO A 217 7.54 23.31 -9.17
C PRO A 217 6.18 23.43 -8.47
N THR A 218 5.45 22.34 -8.24
CA THR A 218 4.11 22.37 -7.63
C THR A 218 4.00 21.42 -6.45
N ASP A 219 2.94 21.60 -5.66
CA ASP A 219 2.63 20.78 -4.48
C ASP A 219 2.29 19.32 -4.81
N GLN A 220 2.14 19.00 -6.09
CA GLN A 220 1.85 17.66 -6.61
C GLN A 220 3.11 16.96 -7.16
N HIS A 221 4.29 17.58 -7.04
CA HIS A 221 5.57 16.95 -7.39
C HIS A 221 6.18 16.32 -6.13
N PRO A 222 7.05 15.30 -6.29
CA PRO A 222 7.76 14.71 -5.16
C PRO A 222 8.63 15.76 -4.45
N ILE A 223 8.72 15.69 -3.12
CA ILE A 223 9.63 16.51 -2.35
C ILE A 223 11.08 16.11 -2.64
N LEU A 224 11.96 17.10 -2.73
CA LEU A 224 13.38 16.96 -3.08
C LEU A 224 14.26 17.66 -2.06
N TYR A 225 15.57 17.42 -2.11
CA TYR A 225 16.56 18.05 -1.22
C TYR A 225 16.25 17.80 0.27
N ILE A 226 15.73 16.62 0.56
CA ILE A 226 15.50 16.12 1.91
C ILE A 226 16.52 15.03 2.20
N THR A 227 17.04 15.05 3.43
CA THR A 227 17.96 14.03 3.94
C THR A 227 17.20 12.79 4.38
N TRP A 228 17.91 11.70 4.65
CA TRP A 228 17.30 10.51 5.26
C TRP A 228 16.69 10.84 6.64
N HIS A 229 17.33 11.72 7.41
CA HIS A 229 16.81 12.17 8.70
C HIS A 229 15.50 12.95 8.55
N ASP A 230 15.40 13.81 7.54
CA ASP A 230 14.16 14.55 7.22
C ASP A 230 13.03 13.58 6.84
N ALA A 231 13.34 12.57 6.03
CA ALA A 231 12.39 11.54 5.61
C ALA A 231 11.87 10.73 6.81
N MET A 232 12.76 10.33 7.71
CA MET A 232 12.40 9.64 8.96
C MET A 232 11.56 10.51 9.90
N ALA A 233 11.88 11.80 10.01
CA ALA A 233 11.14 12.74 10.85
C ALA A 233 9.70 12.94 10.32
N TYR A 234 9.56 13.10 9.00
CA TYR A 234 8.25 13.14 8.34
C TYR A 234 7.48 11.84 8.58
N ALA A 235 8.09 10.69 8.30
CA ALA A 235 7.43 9.40 8.41
C ALA A 235 6.93 9.16 9.84
N LYS A 236 7.73 9.51 10.86
CA LYS A 236 7.33 9.44 12.26
C LYS A 236 6.16 10.36 12.60
N TRP A 237 6.15 11.59 12.07
CA TRP A 237 5.06 12.55 12.29
C TRP A 237 3.72 12.07 11.72
N GLU A 238 3.75 11.38 10.57
CA GLU A 238 2.58 10.75 9.94
C GLU A 238 2.20 9.39 10.58
N GLU A 239 2.84 8.97 11.67
CA GLU A 239 2.68 7.63 12.27
C GLU A 239 2.92 6.49 11.25
N LYS A 240 3.90 6.70 10.37
CA LYS A 240 4.41 5.78 9.35
C LYS A 240 5.89 5.48 9.62
N ARG A 241 6.55 4.83 8.66
CA ARG A 241 8.01 4.61 8.62
C ARG A 241 8.50 4.59 7.18
N LEU A 242 9.81 4.62 6.97
CA LEU A 242 10.39 4.28 5.67
C LEU A 242 10.26 2.76 5.42
N PRO A 243 10.11 2.32 4.15
CA PRO A 243 10.16 0.90 3.80
C PRO A 243 11.54 0.33 4.09
N THR A 244 11.62 -0.94 4.49
CA THR A 244 12.89 -1.65 4.35
C THR A 244 13.26 -1.79 2.87
N GLU A 245 14.53 -2.00 2.56
CA GLU A 245 14.98 -2.28 1.18
C GLU A 245 14.22 -3.47 0.59
N ALA A 246 13.99 -4.50 1.40
CA ALA A 246 13.29 -5.70 0.97
C ALA A 246 11.79 -5.48 0.77
N GLU A 247 11.13 -4.68 1.61
CA GLU A 247 9.73 -4.28 1.39
C GLU A 247 9.60 -3.44 0.12
N TRP A 248 10.55 -2.53 -0.12
CA TRP A 248 10.58 -1.71 -1.31
C TRP A 248 10.69 -2.55 -2.57
N GLU A 249 11.63 -3.50 -2.62
CA GLU A 249 11.80 -4.37 -3.80
C GLU A 249 10.59 -5.29 -4.00
N TYR A 250 10.07 -5.88 -2.92
CA TYR A 250 8.86 -6.69 -2.98
C TYR A 250 7.67 -5.93 -3.57
N ALA A 251 7.47 -4.70 -3.09
CA ALA A 251 6.42 -3.82 -3.57
C ALA A 251 6.65 -3.41 -5.04
N ALA A 252 7.88 -3.10 -5.43
CA ALA A 252 8.24 -2.74 -6.80
C ALA A 252 7.97 -3.86 -7.81
N ARG A 253 8.21 -5.12 -7.42
CA ARG A 253 7.92 -6.32 -8.23
C ARG A 253 6.43 -6.52 -8.52
N GLY A 254 5.54 -6.01 -7.68
CA GLY A 254 4.09 -6.09 -7.91
C GLY A 254 3.57 -7.53 -8.00
N GLY A 255 4.10 -8.45 -7.20
CA GLY A 255 3.68 -9.85 -7.20
C GLY A 255 4.10 -10.64 -8.45
N VAL A 256 5.06 -10.14 -9.24
CA VAL A 256 5.59 -10.83 -10.41
C VAL A 256 7.09 -11.09 -10.25
N THR A 257 7.53 -12.31 -10.57
CA THR A 257 8.94 -12.70 -10.57
C THR A 257 9.63 -12.35 -11.89
N ASP A 258 10.96 -12.37 -11.90
CA ASP A 258 11.77 -12.33 -13.13
C ASP A 258 11.52 -11.11 -14.04
N ARG A 259 11.44 -9.93 -13.40
CA ARG A 259 11.34 -8.63 -14.08
C ARG A 259 12.55 -7.75 -13.79
N ARG A 260 13.07 -7.07 -14.83
CA ARG A 260 14.05 -5.97 -14.69
C ARG A 260 13.40 -4.71 -14.15
N TYR A 261 12.22 -4.35 -14.64
CA TYR A 261 11.49 -3.13 -14.29
C TYR A 261 10.09 -3.45 -13.75
N PRO A 262 9.45 -2.54 -12.99
CA PRO A 262 8.11 -2.77 -12.43
C PRO A 262 7.06 -3.19 -13.49
N TRP A 263 7.21 -2.67 -14.71
CA TRP A 263 6.31 -2.92 -15.84
C TRP A 263 6.73 -4.07 -16.76
N GLY A 264 7.94 -4.64 -16.64
CA GLY A 264 8.44 -5.69 -17.53
C GLY A 264 9.94 -5.69 -17.72
N ASN A 265 10.42 -6.29 -18.82
CA ASN A 265 11.86 -6.46 -19.09
C ASN A 265 12.43 -5.46 -20.09
N ASP A 266 11.56 -4.76 -20.82
CA ASP A 266 11.95 -3.75 -21.80
C ASP A 266 11.82 -2.34 -21.21
N ILE A 267 12.88 -1.55 -21.35
CA ILE A 267 12.86 -0.15 -20.92
C ILE A 267 11.92 0.67 -21.80
N ASN A 268 11.08 1.51 -21.18
CA ASN A 268 10.10 2.29 -21.92
C ASN A 268 9.71 3.58 -21.18
N THR A 269 9.84 4.71 -21.86
CA THR A 269 9.57 6.06 -21.34
C THR A 269 8.10 6.33 -21.03
N LYS A 270 7.18 5.47 -21.50
CA LYS A 270 5.77 5.53 -21.13
C LYS A 270 5.48 5.12 -19.68
N TYR A 271 6.45 4.54 -18.98
CA TYR A 271 6.27 4.01 -17.63
C TYR A 271 7.13 4.70 -16.57
N ALA A 272 8.08 5.55 -16.96
CA ALA A 272 8.96 6.25 -16.02
C ALA A 272 9.57 7.52 -16.61
N ASN A 273 9.87 8.48 -15.73
CA ASN A 273 10.69 9.65 -16.03
C ASN A 273 12.16 9.35 -15.72
N TYR A 274 13.04 9.35 -16.73
CA TYR A 274 14.47 9.05 -16.58
C TYR A 274 15.29 9.70 -17.71
N LYS A 275 16.62 9.54 -17.70
CA LYS A 275 17.58 10.06 -18.71
C LYS A 275 17.48 11.56 -19.01
N ARG A 276 17.00 12.36 -18.05
CA ARG A 276 16.76 13.80 -18.18
C ARG A 276 15.88 14.18 -19.37
N GLN A 277 14.99 13.31 -19.83
CA GLN A 277 14.13 13.62 -20.98
C GLN A 277 13.26 14.85 -20.73
N ILE A 278 12.76 15.01 -19.50
CA ILE A 278 12.02 16.19 -19.04
C ILE A 278 12.95 17.20 -18.36
N GLY A 279 14.06 16.74 -17.76
CA GLY A 279 15.05 17.57 -17.07
C GLY A 279 14.66 17.99 -15.64
N LYS A 280 13.56 17.45 -15.12
CA LYS A 280 13.05 17.65 -13.75
C LYS A 280 12.03 16.56 -13.38
N THR A 281 11.46 16.61 -12.18
CA THR A 281 10.42 15.66 -11.76
C THR A 281 9.11 15.93 -12.51
N VAL A 282 8.22 14.94 -12.49
CA VAL A 282 6.82 15.10 -12.89
C VAL A 282 5.93 15.06 -11.66
N LYS A 283 4.64 15.34 -11.84
CA LYS A 283 3.66 15.14 -10.77
C LYS A 283 3.66 13.67 -10.38
N VAL A 284 3.52 13.39 -9.10
CA VAL A 284 3.36 12.02 -8.61
C VAL A 284 2.13 11.37 -9.26
N GLY A 285 2.20 10.06 -9.53
CA GLY A 285 1.14 9.32 -10.20
C GLY A 285 1.02 9.57 -11.70
N SER A 286 2.01 10.22 -12.34
CA SER A 286 1.91 10.53 -13.79
C SER A 286 2.06 9.31 -14.69
N TYR A 287 2.75 8.27 -14.23
CA TYR A 287 2.95 7.02 -14.96
C TYR A 287 2.01 5.92 -14.47
N PRO A 288 1.72 4.89 -15.29
CA PRO A 288 0.90 3.75 -14.87
C PRO A 288 1.45 3.07 -13.62
N SER A 289 0.56 2.60 -12.74
CA SER A 289 0.96 1.84 -11.57
C SER A 289 1.45 0.44 -11.93
N ASN A 290 2.23 -0.17 -11.04
CA ASN A 290 2.44 -1.62 -11.07
C ASN A 290 1.18 -2.38 -10.61
N ASN A 291 1.27 -3.70 -10.52
CA ASN A 291 0.16 -4.58 -10.14
C ASN A 291 -0.34 -4.40 -8.70
N TYR A 292 0.41 -3.74 -7.83
CA TYR A 292 0.00 -3.37 -6.47
C TYR A 292 -0.56 -1.95 -6.38
N GLY A 293 -0.75 -1.26 -7.51
CA GLY A 293 -1.28 0.11 -7.53
C GLY A 293 -0.26 1.17 -7.13
N LEU A 294 1.04 0.85 -7.18
CA LEU A 294 2.12 1.78 -6.86
C LEU A 294 2.63 2.47 -8.13
N HIS A 295 2.66 3.79 -8.09
CA HIS A 295 3.15 4.64 -9.15
C HIS A 295 4.59 5.05 -8.91
N ASP A 296 5.28 5.40 -10.00
CA ASP A 296 6.59 6.07 -10.00
C ASP A 296 7.69 5.33 -9.19
N ILE A 297 7.53 4.02 -8.96
CA ILE A 297 8.48 3.24 -8.15
C ILE A 297 9.84 3.05 -8.84
N SER A 298 9.91 3.27 -10.16
CA SER A 298 11.19 3.40 -10.89
C SER A 298 11.21 4.70 -11.67
N GLY A 299 12.29 5.47 -11.54
CA GLY A 299 12.45 6.81 -12.12
C GLY A 299 11.83 7.90 -11.24
N ASN A 300 11.61 9.07 -11.83
CA ASN A 300 11.17 10.29 -11.13
C ASN A 300 12.12 10.72 -9.99
N VAL A 301 12.09 10.10 -8.81
CA VAL A 301 13.08 10.34 -7.74
C VAL A 301 13.54 9.04 -7.12
N ALA A 302 14.81 8.98 -6.73
CA ALA A 302 15.33 7.85 -5.97
C ALA A 302 14.83 7.96 -4.53
N GLU A 303 14.45 6.84 -3.93
CA GLU A 303 13.69 6.83 -2.69
C GLU A 303 14.49 6.29 -1.52
N TRP A 304 14.57 7.06 -0.44
CA TRP A 304 15.20 6.63 0.80
C TRP A 304 14.50 5.38 1.38
N CYS A 305 15.29 4.34 1.63
CA CYS A 305 14.86 3.19 2.42
C CYS A 305 15.33 3.32 3.87
N LEU A 306 14.73 2.51 4.73
CA LEU A 306 15.09 2.43 6.12
C LEU A 306 16.52 1.91 6.27
N ASP A 307 16.93 0.88 5.54
CA ASP A 307 18.18 0.13 5.75
C ASP A 307 19.47 0.94 5.66
N GLY A 308 20.41 0.61 6.54
CA GLY A 308 21.82 0.90 6.35
C GLY A 308 22.39 0.05 5.22
N TYR A 309 23.27 0.65 4.42
CA TYR A 309 23.97 -0.08 3.37
C TYR A 309 24.98 -1.05 3.96
N ASP A 310 24.83 -2.32 3.63
CA ASP A 310 25.82 -3.38 3.85
C ASP A 310 25.94 -4.20 2.56
N GLN A 311 27.14 -4.16 1.97
CA GLN A 311 27.47 -4.84 0.73
C GLN A 311 27.28 -6.37 0.81
N ASN A 312 27.39 -6.94 2.00
CA ASN A 312 27.28 -8.38 2.22
C ASN A 312 25.91 -8.79 2.79
N PHE A 313 24.92 -7.89 2.83
CA PHE A 313 23.63 -8.16 3.44
C PHE A 313 22.90 -9.30 2.73
N TYR A 314 22.88 -9.32 1.39
CA TYR A 314 22.22 -10.38 0.62
C TYR A 314 22.89 -11.76 0.83
N ILE A 315 24.19 -11.79 1.16
CA ILE A 315 24.89 -13.03 1.52
C ILE A 315 24.40 -13.59 2.86
N ARG A 316 24.04 -12.74 3.82
CA ARG A 316 23.57 -13.12 5.17
C ARG A 316 22.06 -12.93 5.38
N LEU A 317 21.33 -12.80 4.28
CA LEU A 317 19.92 -12.43 4.26
C LEU A 317 19.04 -13.38 5.09
N PRO A 318 18.35 -12.87 6.13
CA PRO A 318 17.35 -13.65 6.87
C PRO A 318 16.14 -13.99 6.01
N ARG A 319 15.43 -15.07 6.35
CA ARG A 319 14.30 -15.55 5.53
C ARG A 319 13.03 -14.73 5.69
N LYS A 320 12.77 -14.13 6.86
CA LYS A 320 11.54 -13.40 7.13
C LYS A 320 11.83 -11.96 7.55
N ASN A 321 11.18 -11.02 6.88
CA ASN A 321 11.30 -9.57 7.08
C ASN A 321 12.77 -9.13 7.23
N PRO A 322 13.60 -9.34 6.19
CA PRO A 322 15.01 -8.96 6.25
C PRO A 322 15.16 -7.43 6.39
N PHE A 323 16.01 -7.02 7.32
CA PHE A 323 16.33 -5.64 7.63
C PHE A 323 17.78 -5.52 8.12
N ALA A 324 18.62 -4.74 7.41
CA ALA A 324 20.07 -4.73 7.60
C ALA A 324 20.52 -4.22 8.98
N ASP A 325 19.80 -3.27 9.59
CA ASP A 325 20.16 -2.72 10.90
C ASP A 325 19.60 -3.55 12.09
N GLY A 326 19.02 -4.73 11.84
CA GLY A 326 18.57 -5.64 12.90
C GLY A 326 17.16 -5.32 13.41
N ASN A 327 17.04 -4.37 14.34
CA ASN A 327 15.76 -3.97 14.94
C ASN A 327 15.45 -2.50 14.61
N ILE A 328 14.25 -2.27 14.08
CA ILE A 328 13.76 -0.93 13.71
C ILE A 328 13.62 0.02 14.90
N GLN A 329 13.31 -0.47 16.10
CA GLN A 329 13.16 0.34 17.30
C GLN A 329 14.48 1.05 17.64
N ASP A 330 15.59 0.32 17.56
CA ASP A 330 16.92 0.87 17.82
C ASP A 330 17.25 1.98 16.81
N VAL A 331 16.90 1.77 15.54
CA VAL A 331 17.07 2.77 14.47
C VAL A 331 16.25 4.02 14.74
N ILE A 332 14.97 3.88 15.13
CA ILE A 332 14.10 5.01 15.48
C ILE A 332 14.65 5.76 16.70
N GLN A 333 15.10 5.05 17.74
CA GLN A 333 15.63 5.67 18.96
C GLN A 333 16.93 6.44 18.73
N ARG A 334 17.77 5.97 17.78
CA ARG A 334 19.08 6.58 17.50
C ARG A 334 19.13 7.34 16.17
N MET A 335 18.00 7.62 15.53
CA MET A 335 17.95 8.14 14.16
C MET A 335 18.83 9.39 13.95
N ASP A 336 18.87 10.31 14.92
CA ASP A 336 19.67 11.55 14.84
C ASP A 336 21.18 11.32 14.97
N LYS A 337 21.59 10.13 15.42
CA LYS A 337 22.99 9.73 15.61
C LYS A 337 23.51 8.83 14.49
N ILE A 338 22.64 8.38 13.58
CA ILE A 338 23.04 7.52 12.45
C ILE A 338 23.87 8.34 11.45
N ARG A 339 25.05 7.82 11.09
CA ARG A 339 25.95 8.43 10.11
C ARG A 339 26.37 7.45 9.01
N THR A 340 26.03 6.17 9.16
CA THR A 340 26.29 5.14 8.16
C THR A 340 25.42 5.34 6.93
N PHE A 341 25.96 5.00 5.76
CA PHE A 341 25.24 5.08 4.48
C PHE A 341 23.89 4.38 4.56
N ARG A 342 22.88 4.97 3.92
CA ARG A 342 21.51 4.43 3.84
C ARG A 342 21.17 4.07 2.41
N ILE A 343 20.34 3.04 2.26
CA ILE A 343 19.86 2.56 0.97
C ILE A 343 18.96 3.61 0.32
N ILE A 344 19.11 3.76 -1.00
CA ILE A 344 18.21 4.51 -1.86
C ILE A 344 17.90 3.69 -3.12
N ARG A 345 16.63 3.65 -3.55
CA ARG A 345 16.13 2.72 -4.59
C ARG A 345 15.40 3.43 -5.72
N GLY A 346 15.18 2.72 -6.83
CA GLY A 346 14.29 3.12 -7.94
C GLY A 346 14.88 4.04 -9.01
N GLY A 347 16.03 4.67 -8.77
CA GLY A 347 16.62 5.62 -9.72
C GLY A 347 15.81 6.92 -9.80
N SER A 348 16.14 7.82 -10.73
CA SER A 348 15.51 9.15 -10.78
C SER A 348 15.30 9.66 -12.20
N TRP A 349 14.66 10.83 -12.33
CA TRP A 349 14.51 11.55 -13.59
C TRP A 349 15.84 11.80 -14.32
N HIS A 350 16.97 11.77 -13.62
CA HIS A 350 18.29 11.87 -14.23
C HIS A 350 18.88 10.51 -14.62
N GLY A 351 18.60 9.47 -13.84
CA GLY A 351 19.25 8.16 -13.96
C GLY A 351 19.03 7.48 -15.30
N ASP A 352 19.86 6.48 -15.61
CA ASP A 352 19.72 5.67 -16.81
C ASP A 352 18.90 4.39 -16.56
N GLU A 353 18.78 3.53 -17.58
CA GLU A 353 18.07 2.26 -17.49
C GLU A 353 18.61 1.29 -16.44
N ASN A 354 19.88 1.40 -16.04
CA ASN A 354 20.45 0.55 -15.00
C ASN A 354 20.00 1.02 -13.62
N ASP A 355 19.92 2.33 -13.41
CA ASP A 355 19.41 2.93 -12.17
C ASP A 355 17.93 2.59 -11.92
N LEU A 356 17.17 2.31 -12.98
CA LEU A 356 15.73 2.05 -12.92
C LEU A 356 15.38 0.58 -12.62
N ARG A 357 16.36 -0.34 -12.67
CA ARG A 357 16.11 -1.76 -12.43
C ARG A 357 15.58 -1.96 -11.00
N ILE A 358 14.59 -2.83 -10.85
CA ILE A 358 13.99 -3.18 -9.54
C ILE A 358 15.06 -3.60 -8.55
N ALA A 359 16.03 -4.39 -9.00
CA ALA A 359 17.10 -4.92 -8.17
C ALA A 359 18.23 -3.92 -7.89
N ASN A 360 18.31 -2.77 -8.59
CA ASN A 360 19.46 -1.88 -8.45
C ASN A 360 19.54 -1.22 -7.07
N ARG A 361 20.66 -1.45 -6.39
CA ARG A 361 20.93 -0.94 -5.04
C ARG A 361 21.82 0.29 -5.15
N ASN A 362 21.43 1.37 -4.50
CA ASN A 362 22.27 2.54 -4.37
C ASN A 362 22.28 2.98 -2.90
N TYR A 363 23.25 3.80 -2.54
CA TYR A 363 23.40 4.24 -1.15
C TYR A 363 24.01 5.64 -1.07
N ARG A 364 23.59 6.40 -0.07
CA ARG A 364 24.03 7.78 0.14
C ARG A 364 24.19 8.08 1.62
N ALA A 365 24.99 9.08 1.95
CA ALA A 365 25.17 9.46 3.35
C ALA A 365 23.81 9.95 3.87
N PRO A 366 23.43 9.67 5.14
CA PRO A 366 22.10 10.04 5.64
C PRO A 366 21.87 11.55 5.67
N SER A 367 22.95 12.35 5.63
CA SER A 367 22.94 13.81 5.53
C SER A 367 22.88 14.35 4.09
N ASP A 368 22.94 13.49 3.07
CA ASP A 368 22.90 13.93 1.68
C ASP A 368 21.49 14.44 1.33
N ALA A 369 21.42 15.65 0.78
CA ALA A 369 20.19 16.23 0.24
C ALA A 369 20.42 16.63 -1.22
N ASN A 370 19.71 15.96 -2.15
CA ASN A 370 19.91 16.15 -3.59
C ASN A 370 18.59 16.34 -4.34
N ARG A 371 18.64 16.93 -5.55
CA ARG A 371 17.49 17.13 -6.45
C ARG A 371 16.96 15.85 -7.10
N TYR A 372 17.58 14.72 -6.81
CA TYR A 372 17.19 13.42 -7.32
C TYR A 372 16.61 12.52 -6.22
N PHE A 373 16.66 12.94 -4.95
CA PHE A 373 16.29 12.11 -3.81
C PHE A 373 14.97 12.58 -3.22
N GLY A 374 14.06 11.65 -3.06
CA GLY A 374 12.80 11.77 -2.35
C GLY A 374 12.59 10.53 -1.49
N PHE A 375 11.34 10.20 -1.20
CA PHE A 375 10.98 9.02 -0.41
C PHE A 375 9.47 8.76 -0.50
N ARG A 376 9.08 7.53 -0.14
CA ARG A 376 7.70 7.16 0.16
C ARG A 376 7.66 6.44 1.50
N CYS A 377 6.51 6.42 2.16
CA CYS A 377 6.36 5.78 3.45
C CYS A 377 5.60 4.45 3.36
N VAL A 378 5.72 3.67 4.43
CA VAL A 378 4.91 2.48 4.70
C VAL A 378 4.31 2.53 6.10
N LYS A 379 3.24 1.77 6.30
CA LYS A 379 2.62 1.56 7.61
C LYS A 379 2.44 0.07 7.84
N SER A 380 2.94 -0.41 8.97
CA SER A 380 2.79 -1.81 9.37
C SER A 380 1.36 -2.10 9.83
N LEU A 381 0.87 -3.32 9.59
CA LEU A 381 -0.42 -3.79 10.13
C LEU A 381 -0.34 -4.08 11.63
N LYS A 382 0.78 -4.67 12.04
CA LYS A 382 1.12 -4.95 13.44
C LYS A 382 1.95 -3.79 13.98
N SER A 383 1.87 -3.54 15.28
CA SER A 383 2.75 -2.58 15.93
C SER A 383 4.22 -3.00 15.75
N ILE A 384 5.13 -2.03 15.71
CA ILE A 384 6.53 -2.27 15.36
C ILE A 384 7.22 -3.30 16.27
N GLU A 385 6.79 -3.36 17.53
CA GLU A 385 7.31 -4.30 18.55
C GLU A 385 6.92 -5.74 18.26
N ASN A 386 5.82 -5.94 17.53
CA ASN A 386 5.25 -7.25 17.24
C ASN A 386 5.67 -7.78 15.86
N ILE A 387 6.48 -7.03 15.11
CA ILE A 387 7.01 -7.48 13.83
C ILE A 387 8.25 -8.33 14.09
N ARG A 388 8.22 -9.54 13.54
CA ARG A 388 9.31 -10.51 13.62
C ARG A 388 10.34 -10.20 12.54
N TRP A 389 11.22 -9.23 12.80
CA TRP A 389 12.32 -8.86 11.92
C TRP A 389 13.43 -9.92 11.92
N ASN A 390 14.03 -10.16 10.76
CA ASN A 390 15.23 -10.99 10.61
C ASN A 390 15.10 -12.43 11.17
N GLN A 391 13.92 -13.05 11.03
CA GLN A 391 13.76 -14.46 11.40
C GLN A 391 14.22 -15.40 10.27
N ASN A 392 14.66 -16.60 10.66
CA ASN A 392 15.12 -17.66 9.75
C ASN A 392 14.12 -18.79 9.60
#